data_AF-A0A1A8P200-F1
#
_entry.id   AF-A0A1A8P200-F1
#
_cell.length_a   1.000
_cell.length_b   1.000
_cell.length_c   1.000
_cell.angle_alpha   90.00
_cell.angle_beta   90.00
_cell.angle_gamma   90.00
#
_symmetry.space_group_name_H-M   'P 1'
#
loop_
_entity.id
_entity.type
_entity.pdbx_description
1 polymer ?
#
loop_
_entity_poly.entity_id
_entity_poly.type
_entity_poly.pdbx_seq_one_letter_code
_entity_poly.pdbx_strand_id
1 'polypeptide(L)'
;IQAQLSSLSSLPPEERAQREPALVSKRATVEAWLTREASTLQKYRLDLSEQHQKTLGLLRKQQTLILDEELIQWKRRQQLAGNGGPHEGGLDVLQSWCEKLADLIWQNRQQIRRCEHLTQQLPLPGPMEELLNKLNADITDIISALVTSTFIIEKQPPQVLKTQTKFAATVRLLVGGKLNVHMNPPQVKAVIVSEQQAKAL
;
A
#
# COMPACT_ATOMS: atom_id res chain seq x y z
N ILE A 1 -38.15 16.69 -6.34
CA ILE A 1 -38.78 17.41 -5.20
C ILE A 1 -38.46 18.90 -5.25
N GLN A 2 -37.19 19.31 -5.28
CA GLN A 2 -36.84 20.75 -5.36
C GLN A 2 -37.33 21.42 -6.64
N ALA A 3 -37.17 20.76 -7.80
CA ALA A 3 -37.75 21.22 -9.07
C ALA A 3 -39.29 21.28 -9.07
N GLN A 4 -39.94 20.38 -8.31
CA GLN A 4 -41.40 20.35 -8.18
C GLN A 4 -41.89 21.47 -7.26
N LEU A 5 -41.19 21.72 -6.15
CA LEU A 5 -41.43 22.86 -5.27
C LEU A 5 -41.23 24.19 -5.99
N SER A 6 -40.19 24.34 -6.82
CA SER A 6 -40.00 25.55 -7.63
C SER A 6 -41.11 25.73 -8.68
N SER A 7 -41.62 24.65 -9.27
CA SER A 7 -42.75 24.71 -10.22
C SER A 7 -44.11 24.99 -9.57
N LEU A 8 -44.26 24.89 -8.25
CA LEU A 8 -45.52 25.25 -7.59
C LEU A 8 -45.84 26.75 -7.72
N SER A 9 -44.83 27.59 -7.93
CA SER A 9 -44.96 29.04 -8.13
C SER A 9 -45.75 29.42 -9.40
N SER A 10 -45.85 28.50 -10.38
CA SER A 10 -46.63 28.71 -11.61
C SER A 10 -48.07 28.20 -11.56
N LEU A 11 -48.48 27.55 -10.45
CA LEU A 11 -49.84 27.01 -10.28
C LEU A 11 -50.78 28.01 -9.57
N PRO A 12 -52.11 27.90 -9.78
CA PRO A 12 -53.12 28.67 -9.04
C PRO A 12 -52.99 28.50 -7.51
N PRO A 13 -53.39 29.51 -6.71
CA PRO A 13 -53.23 29.49 -5.25
C PRO A 13 -53.86 28.28 -4.55
N GLU A 14 -55.04 27.83 -5.01
CA GLU A 14 -55.74 26.68 -4.43
C GLU A 14 -55.04 25.35 -4.70
N GLU A 15 -54.59 25.12 -5.93
CA GLU A 15 -53.83 23.91 -6.29
C GLU A 15 -52.46 23.87 -5.61
N ARG A 16 -51.85 25.04 -5.41
CA ARG A 16 -50.60 25.19 -4.65
C ARG A 16 -50.81 24.81 -3.19
N ALA A 17 -51.83 25.37 -2.53
CA ALA A 17 -52.14 25.09 -1.13
C ALA A 17 -52.43 23.60 -0.86
N GLN A 18 -52.96 22.87 -1.85
CA GLN A 18 -53.20 21.43 -1.75
C GLN A 18 -51.93 20.59 -1.96
N ARG A 19 -51.04 20.97 -2.87
CA ARG A 19 -49.86 20.17 -3.25
C ARG A 19 -48.60 20.47 -2.43
N GLU A 20 -48.46 21.69 -1.94
CA GLU A 20 -47.30 22.15 -1.19
C GLU A 20 -47.04 21.36 0.10
N PRO A 21 -48.05 21.08 0.98
CA PRO A 21 -47.81 20.36 2.23
C PRO A 21 -47.27 18.95 2.00
N ALA A 22 -47.79 18.25 0.99
CA ALA A 22 -47.35 16.90 0.63
C ALA A 22 -45.91 16.89 0.10
N LEU A 23 -45.54 17.88 -0.72
CA LEU A 23 -44.19 18.01 -1.26
C LEU A 23 -43.17 18.42 -0.18
N VAL A 24 -43.55 19.30 0.75
CA VAL A 24 -42.73 19.69 1.90
C VAL A 24 -42.53 18.51 2.84
N SER A 25 -43.60 17.76 3.18
CA SER A 25 -43.51 16.54 3.99
C SER A 25 -42.58 15.51 3.33
N LYS A 26 -42.74 15.26 2.03
CA LYS A 26 -41.89 14.34 1.27
C LYS A 26 -40.43 14.81 1.25
N ARG A 27 -40.18 16.11 1.11
CA ARG A 27 -38.84 16.70 1.19
C ARG A 27 -38.20 16.41 2.55
N ALA A 28 -38.91 16.70 3.63
CA ALA A 28 -38.42 16.50 5.00
C ALA A 28 -38.10 15.03 5.27
N THR A 29 -38.95 14.09 4.82
CA THR A 29 -38.68 12.64 4.95
C THR A 29 -37.41 12.23 4.20
N VAL A 30 -37.22 12.72 2.97
CA VAL A 30 -36.04 12.40 2.15
C VAL A 30 -34.78 13.03 2.74
N GLU A 31 -34.82 14.28 3.20
CA GLU A 31 -33.69 14.95 3.85
C GLU A 31 -33.27 14.25 5.15
N ALA A 32 -34.24 13.83 5.97
CA ALA A 32 -33.97 13.06 7.19
C ALA A 32 -33.31 11.70 6.86
N TRP A 33 -33.80 11.00 5.84
CA TRP A 33 -33.21 9.74 5.39
C TRP A 33 -31.80 9.93 4.84
N LEU A 34 -31.58 10.91 3.96
CA LEU A 34 -30.25 11.23 3.39
C LEU A 34 -29.23 11.59 4.49
N THR A 35 -29.65 12.37 5.48
CA THR A 35 -28.78 12.75 6.61
C THR A 35 -28.36 11.52 7.41
N ARG A 36 -29.32 10.63 7.72
CA ARG A 36 -29.03 9.37 8.42
C ARG A 36 -28.07 8.48 7.63
N GLU A 37 -28.33 8.27 6.34
CA GLU A 37 -27.47 7.45 5.49
C GLU A 37 -26.07 8.05 5.34
N ALA A 38 -25.94 9.37 5.22
CA ALA A 38 -24.65 10.04 5.18
C ALA A 38 -23.84 9.81 6.48
N SER A 39 -24.48 9.91 7.65
CA SER A 39 -23.84 9.62 8.94
C SER A 39 -23.43 8.14 9.06
N THR A 40 -24.29 7.21 8.63
CA THR A 40 -23.96 5.78 8.62
C THR A 40 -22.79 5.46 7.70
N LEU A 41 -22.78 6.01 6.48
CA LEU A 41 -21.67 5.85 5.54
C LEU A 41 -20.37 6.43 6.11
N GLN A 42 -20.42 7.60 6.75
CA GLN A 42 -19.27 8.20 7.39
C GLN A 42 -18.71 7.31 8.51
N LYS A 43 -19.58 6.70 9.32
CA LYS A 43 -19.16 5.72 10.33
C LYS A 43 -18.43 4.54 9.69
N TYR A 44 -19.00 3.92 8.64
CA TYR A 44 -18.34 2.81 7.95
C TYR A 44 -17.00 3.17 7.33
N ARG A 45 -16.85 4.39 6.80
CA ARG A 45 -15.57 4.89 6.29
C ARG A 45 -14.51 4.99 7.39
N LEU A 46 -14.88 5.48 8.57
CA LEU A 46 -13.98 5.59 9.72
C LEU A 46 -13.59 4.21 10.26
N ASP A 47 -14.56 3.31 10.44
CA ASP A 47 -14.33 1.94 10.89
C ASP A 47 -13.38 1.21 9.93
N LEU A 48 -13.58 1.35 8.61
CA LEU A 48 -12.71 0.75 7.60
C LEU A 48 -11.29 1.32 7.64
N SER A 49 -11.14 2.63 7.83
CA SER A 49 -9.84 3.27 8.03
C SER A 49 -9.12 2.68 9.26
N GLU A 50 -9.83 2.51 10.38
CA GLU A 50 -9.24 1.92 11.58
C GLU A 50 -8.78 0.47 11.34
N GLN A 51 -9.56 -0.32 10.61
CA GLN A 51 -9.14 -1.68 10.22
C GLN A 51 -7.88 -1.65 9.35
N HIS A 52 -7.80 -0.76 8.36
CA HIS A 52 -6.58 -0.61 7.56
C HIS A 52 -5.37 -0.20 8.42
N GLN A 53 -5.52 0.71 9.38
CA GLN A 53 -4.43 1.08 10.29
C GLN A 53 -3.93 -0.12 11.10
N LYS A 54 -4.86 -0.93 11.65
CA LYS A 54 -4.51 -2.16 12.38
C LYS A 54 -3.79 -3.15 11.48
N THR A 55 -4.32 -3.40 10.28
CA THR A 55 -3.70 -4.30 9.29
C THR A 55 -2.31 -3.83 8.89
N LEU A 56 -2.12 -2.55 8.58
CA LEU A 56 -0.79 -2.01 8.25
C LEU A 56 0.19 -2.13 9.42
N GLY A 57 -0.27 -1.93 10.66
CA GLY A 57 0.54 -2.17 11.85
C GLY A 57 1.01 -3.62 11.97
N LEU A 58 0.14 -4.59 11.68
CA LEU A 58 0.50 -6.01 11.67
C LEU A 58 1.43 -6.36 10.50
N LEU A 59 1.18 -5.81 9.30
CA LEU A 59 2.04 -5.99 8.15
C LEU A 59 3.45 -5.46 8.41
N ARG A 60 3.59 -4.30 9.05
CA ARG A 60 4.88 -3.72 9.42
C ARG A 60 5.62 -4.61 10.43
N LYS A 61 4.94 -5.16 11.44
CA LYS A 61 5.54 -6.12 12.37
C LYS A 61 6.05 -7.37 11.65
N GLN A 62 5.23 -7.94 10.77
CA GLN A 62 5.62 -9.12 9.99
C GLN A 62 6.79 -8.82 9.05
N GLN A 63 6.80 -7.63 8.45
CA GLN A 63 7.88 -7.15 7.60
C GLN A 63 9.19 -7.05 8.38
N THR A 64 9.19 -6.47 9.58
CA THR A 64 10.37 -6.40 10.45
C THR A 64 10.91 -7.79 10.77
N LEU A 65 10.05 -8.74 11.16
CA LEU A 65 10.49 -10.12 11.43
C LEU A 65 11.16 -10.76 10.20
N ILE A 66 10.54 -10.64 9.02
CA ILE A 66 11.07 -11.25 7.80
C ILE A 66 12.36 -10.57 7.33
N LEU A 67 12.40 -9.23 7.33
CA LEU A 67 13.49 -8.46 6.70
C LEU A 67 14.65 -8.18 7.66
N ASP A 68 14.36 -7.88 8.92
CA ASP A 68 15.36 -7.42 9.90
C ASP A 68 15.86 -8.57 10.77
N GLU A 69 15.15 -9.70 10.82
CA GLU A 69 15.62 -10.91 11.51
C GLU A 69 16.01 -12.00 10.51
N GLU A 70 15.04 -12.61 9.82
CA GLU A 70 15.28 -13.81 9.03
C GLU A 70 16.21 -13.56 7.83
N LEU A 71 15.99 -12.47 7.09
CA LEU A 71 16.84 -12.09 5.97
C LEU A 71 18.24 -11.65 6.44
N ILE A 72 18.35 -10.95 7.56
CA ILE A 72 19.67 -10.58 8.13
C ILE A 72 20.43 -11.83 8.59
N GLN A 73 19.76 -12.78 9.23
CA GLN A 73 20.35 -14.06 9.59
C GLN A 73 20.83 -14.83 8.37
N TRP A 74 20.07 -14.85 7.27
CA TRP A 74 20.52 -15.44 6.01
C TRP A 74 21.76 -14.73 5.44
N LYS A 75 21.76 -13.38 5.40
CA LYS A 75 22.94 -12.59 4.96
C LYS A 75 24.16 -12.87 5.83
N ARG A 76 23.97 -13.03 7.15
CA ARG A 76 25.04 -13.38 8.07
C ARG A 76 25.61 -14.77 7.80
N ARG A 77 24.75 -15.76 7.52
CA ARG A 77 25.20 -17.10 7.11
C ARG A 77 25.99 -17.05 5.80
N GLN A 78 25.55 -16.27 4.81
CA GLN A 78 26.29 -16.07 3.56
C GLN A 78 27.68 -15.46 3.80
N GLN A 79 27.78 -14.48 4.70
CA GLN A 79 29.07 -13.88 5.07
C GLN A 79 30.01 -14.92 5.70
N LEU A 80 29.49 -15.77 6.60
CA LEU A 80 30.28 -16.82 7.25
C LEU A 80 30.68 -17.92 6.27
N ALA A 81 29.82 -18.28 5.31
CA ALA A 81 30.14 -19.22 4.23
C ALA A 81 31.32 -18.74 3.38
N GLY A 82 31.44 -17.43 3.15
CA GLY A 82 32.60 -16.82 2.49
C GLY A 82 33.93 -17.06 3.21
N ASN A 83 33.89 -17.32 4.53
CA ASN A 83 35.06 -17.64 5.35
C ASN A 83 35.25 -19.16 5.55
N GLY A 84 34.56 -20.00 4.75
CA GLY A 84 34.60 -21.46 4.87
C GLY A 84 33.61 -22.04 5.89
N GLY A 85 32.65 -21.24 6.37
CA GLY A 85 31.54 -21.72 7.19
C GLY A 85 30.51 -22.55 6.40
N PRO A 86 29.47 -23.07 7.08
CA PRO A 86 28.38 -23.78 6.43
C PRO A 86 27.67 -22.92 5.38
N HIS A 87 27.15 -23.55 4.33
CA HIS A 87 26.39 -22.87 3.29
C HIS A 87 25.13 -22.19 3.85
N GLU A 88 24.77 -21.03 3.30
CA GLU A 88 23.67 -20.17 3.73
C GLU A 88 22.28 -20.79 3.57
N GLY A 89 22.15 -21.80 2.70
CA GLY A 89 20.90 -22.46 2.37
C GLY A 89 20.07 -21.69 1.32
N GLY A 90 19.03 -22.35 0.81
CA GLY A 90 18.17 -21.80 -0.24
C GLY A 90 17.35 -20.59 0.21
N LEU A 91 17.10 -19.67 -0.72
CA LEU A 91 16.27 -18.48 -0.52
C LEU A 91 14.77 -18.73 -0.74
N ASP A 92 14.37 -19.91 -1.22
CA ASP A 92 13.00 -20.15 -1.70
C ASP A 92 11.93 -19.94 -0.61
N VAL A 93 12.25 -20.29 0.64
CA VAL A 93 11.36 -20.07 1.78
C VAL A 93 11.21 -18.56 2.05
N LEU A 94 12.32 -17.83 2.15
CA LEU A 94 12.31 -16.37 2.33
C LEU A 94 11.61 -15.65 1.18
N GLN A 95 11.84 -16.10 -0.06
CA GLN A 95 11.17 -15.60 -1.23
C GLN A 95 9.66 -15.80 -1.12
N SER A 96 9.20 -17.00 -0.75
CA SER A 96 7.77 -17.27 -0.56
C SER A 96 7.13 -16.37 0.50
N TRP A 97 7.86 -16.04 1.57
CA TRP A 97 7.40 -15.11 2.61
C TRP A 97 7.33 -13.68 2.10
N CYS A 98 8.36 -13.22 1.39
CA CYS A 98 8.39 -11.89 0.78
C CYS A 98 7.29 -11.71 -0.27
N GLU A 99 7.04 -12.72 -1.10
CA GLU A 99 6.00 -12.70 -2.12
C GLU A 99 4.59 -12.66 -1.49
N LYS A 100 4.33 -13.48 -0.46
CA LYS A 100 3.06 -13.43 0.28
C LYS A 100 2.86 -12.08 0.96
N LEU A 101 3.91 -11.53 1.56
CA LEU A 101 3.86 -10.21 2.18
C LEU A 101 3.59 -9.11 1.13
N ALA A 102 4.25 -9.17 -0.02
CA ALA A 102 4.03 -8.25 -1.14
C ALA A 102 2.57 -8.31 -1.65
N ASP A 103 2.00 -9.50 -1.80
CA ASP A 103 0.60 -9.68 -2.20
C ASP A 103 -0.36 -9.00 -1.22
N LEU A 104 -0.18 -9.23 0.09
CA LEU A 104 -1.02 -8.64 1.14
C LEU A 104 -0.92 -7.12 1.20
N ILE A 105 0.31 -6.58 1.10
CA ILE A 105 0.54 -5.14 1.05
C ILE A 105 -0.11 -4.54 -0.20
N TRP A 106 0.06 -5.18 -1.36
CA TRP A 106 -0.51 -4.66 -2.60
C TRP A 106 -2.03 -4.66 -2.60
N GLN A 107 -2.66 -5.72 -2.08
CA GLN A 107 -4.12 -5.78 -1.90
C GLN A 107 -4.62 -4.64 -1.02
N ASN A 108 -3.96 -4.37 0.11
CA ASN A 108 -4.30 -3.24 0.98
C ASN A 108 -4.14 -1.90 0.25
N ARG A 109 -3.10 -1.74 -0.58
CA ARG A 109 -2.91 -0.52 -1.38
C ARG A 109 -4.04 -0.30 -2.38
N GLN A 110 -4.51 -1.35 -3.04
CA GLN A 110 -5.65 -1.26 -3.96
C GLN A 110 -6.94 -0.93 -3.21
N GLN A 111 -7.16 -1.52 -2.04
CA GLN A 111 -8.33 -1.22 -1.20
C GLN A 111 -8.33 0.24 -0.72
N ILE A 112 -7.20 0.76 -0.24
CA ILE A 112 -7.07 2.16 0.17
C ILE A 112 -7.33 3.11 -1.00
N ARG A 113 -6.73 2.85 -2.18
CA ARG A 113 -7.01 3.64 -3.40
C ARG A 113 -8.48 3.60 -3.83
N ARG A 114 -9.12 2.44 -3.66
CA ARG A 114 -10.56 2.33 -3.94
C ARG A 114 -11.38 3.17 -2.97
N CYS A 115 -11.02 3.20 -1.69
CA CYS A 115 -11.66 4.06 -0.68
C CYS A 115 -11.48 5.55 -1.00
N GLU A 116 -10.29 5.94 -1.45
CA GLU A 116 -10.00 7.30 -1.91
C GLU A 116 -10.90 7.70 -3.08
N HIS A 117 -10.99 6.85 -4.10
CA HIS A 117 -11.87 7.09 -5.25
C HIS A 117 -13.35 7.21 -4.84
N LEU A 118 -13.85 6.33 -3.97
CA LEU A 118 -15.22 6.39 -3.47
C LEU A 118 -15.48 7.65 -2.61
N THR A 119 -14.45 8.14 -1.91
CA THR A 119 -14.53 9.36 -1.10
C THR A 119 -14.59 10.61 -1.98
N GLN A 120 -13.86 10.62 -3.10
CA GLN A 120 -13.91 11.68 -4.11
C GLN A 120 -15.27 11.74 -4.84
N GLN A 121 -15.90 10.58 -5.11
CA GLN A 121 -17.21 10.53 -5.75
C GLN A 121 -18.35 11.07 -4.86
N LEU A 122 -18.25 10.88 -3.54
CA LEU A 122 -19.21 11.39 -2.58
C LEU A 122 -18.45 12.01 -1.39
N PRO A 123 -18.05 13.29 -1.51
CA PRO A 123 -17.34 13.99 -0.46
C PRO A 123 -18.30 14.28 0.69
N LEU A 124 -17.93 13.83 1.88
CA LEU A 124 -18.63 14.11 3.13
C LEU A 124 -17.65 14.81 4.08
N PRO A 125 -18.08 15.84 4.82
CA PRO A 125 -17.21 16.55 5.75
C PRO A 125 -16.72 15.61 6.86
N GLY A 126 -15.42 15.63 7.16
CA GLY A 126 -14.83 14.80 8.21
C GLY A 126 -13.35 14.49 7.96
N PRO A 127 -12.71 13.70 8.84
CA PRO A 127 -11.26 13.48 8.82
C PRO A 127 -10.81 12.45 7.77
N MET A 128 -11.70 11.99 6.88
CA MET A 128 -11.43 10.85 6.01
C MET A 128 -10.27 11.12 5.04
N GLU A 129 -10.17 12.34 4.51
CA GLU A 129 -9.10 12.73 3.59
C GLU A 129 -7.72 12.65 4.26
N GLU A 130 -7.58 13.20 5.46
CA GLU A 130 -6.35 13.12 6.25
C GLU A 130 -5.98 11.67 6.59
N LEU A 131 -6.96 10.85 6.97
CA LEU A 131 -6.76 9.44 7.28
C LEU A 131 -6.30 8.64 6.07
N LEU A 132 -6.90 8.88 4.89
CA LEU A 132 -6.48 8.23 3.64
C LEU A 132 -5.07 8.67 3.21
N ASN A 133 -4.73 9.95 3.37
CA ASN A 133 -3.39 10.47 3.10
C ASN A 133 -2.35 9.78 3.98
N LYS A 134 -2.64 9.64 5.28
CA LYS A 134 -1.78 8.91 6.22
C LYS A 134 -1.63 7.44 5.85
N LEU A 135 -2.73 6.74 5.57
CA LEU A 135 -2.73 5.34 5.14
C LEU A 135 -1.92 5.14 3.84
N ASN A 136 -2.05 6.06 2.89
CA ASN A 136 -1.29 6.05 1.64
C ASN A 136 0.21 6.28 1.86
N ALA A 137 0.60 7.17 2.79
CA ALA A 137 1.99 7.36 3.17
C ALA A 137 2.55 6.09 3.84
N ASP A 138 1.87 5.59 4.87
CA ASP A 138 2.29 4.41 5.64
C ASP A 138 2.49 3.18 4.74
N ILE A 139 1.56 2.92 3.81
CA ILE A 139 1.69 1.79 2.90
C ILE A 139 2.78 2.00 1.85
N THR A 140 3.04 3.24 1.44
CA THR A 140 4.13 3.55 0.50
C THR A 140 5.49 3.33 1.16
N ASP A 141 5.62 3.67 2.44
CA ASP A 141 6.83 3.41 3.22
C ASP A 141 7.07 1.91 3.39
N ILE A 142 6.01 1.15 3.72
CA ILE A 142 6.06 -0.32 3.82
C ILE A 142 6.52 -0.94 2.49
N ILE A 143 5.97 -0.49 1.36
CA ILE A 143 6.37 -0.97 0.03
C ILE A 143 7.83 -0.62 -0.26
N SER A 144 8.23 0.62 0.01
CA SER A 144 9.59 1.10 -0.25
C SER A 144 10.60 0.25 0.50
N ALA A 145 10.40 0.05 1.81
CA ALA A 145 11.24 -0.79 2.64
C ALA A 145 11.29 -2.25 2.15
N LEU A 146 10.16 -2.80 1.70
CA LEU A 146 10.13 -4.17 1.18
C LEU A 146 10.96 -4.28 -0.11
N VAL A 147 10.77 -3.38 -1.06
CA VAL A 147 11.46 -3.39 -2.35
C VAL A 147 12.96 -3.19 -2.17
N THR A 148 13.38 -2.20 -1.37
CA THR A 148 14.79 -1.89 -1.18
C THR A 148 15.53 -2.99 -0.43
N SER A 149 14.93 -3.57 0.62
CA SER A 149 15.61 -4.56 1.46
C SER A 149 15.67 -5.95 0.83
N THR A 150 14.76 -6.26 -0.10
CA THR A 150 14.68 -7.58 -0.78
C THR A 150 15.44 -7.65 -2.10
N PHE A 151 16.09 -6.55 -2.53
CA PHE A 151 17.09 -6.59 -3.58
C PHE A 151 18.44 -6.96 -2.97
N ILE A 152 18.86 -8.21 -3.16
CA ILE A 152 20.02 -8.80 -2.47
C ILE A 152 21.00 -9.43 -3.44
N ILE A 153 22.24 -9.60 -2.97
CA ILE A 153 23.24 -10.42 -3.65
C ILE A 153 23.03 -11.86 -3.22
N GLU A 154 22.54 -12.70 -4.14
CA GLU A 154 22.36 -14.13 -3.93
C GLU A 154 23.69 -14.88 -3.96
N LYS A 155 24.54 -14.59 -4.96
CA LYS A 155 25.89 -15.12 -5.06
C LYS A 155 26.87 -13.97 -5.04
N GLN A 156 27.65 -13.89 -3.96
CA GLN A 156 28.68 -12.87 -3.80
C GLN A 156 29.79 -13.05 -4.84
N PRO A 157 30.39 -11.95 -5.33
CA PRO A 157 31.64 -12.06 -6.07
C PRO A 157 32.75 -12.59 -5.16
N PRO A 158 33.81 -13.19 -5.72
CA PRO A 158 34.99 -13.58 -4.95
C PRO A 158 35.56 -12.38 -4.17
N GLN A 159 35.91 -12.59 -2.90
CA GLN A 159 36.42 -11.52 -2.02
C GLN A 159 37.83 -11.04 -2.41
N VAL A 160 38.64 -11.94 -2.99
CA VAL A 160 39.97 -11.63 -3.51
C VAL A 160 39.93 -11.76 -5.01
N LEU A 161 40.18 -10.64 -5.70
CA LEU A 161 40.13 -10.56 -7.15
C LEU A 161 41.50 -10.17 -7.70
N LYS A 162 41.88 -10.79 -8.82
CA LYS A 162 43.03 -10.38 -9.62
C LYS A 162 42.53 -9.48 -10.76
N THR A 163 43.25 -8.41 -11.06
CA THR A 163 42.94 -7.57 -12.22
C THR A 163 42.90 -8.38 -13.51
N GLN A 164 42.04 -7.95 -14.45
CA GLN A 164 41.85 -8.61 -15.75
C GLN A 164 41.39 -10.08 -15.67
N THR A 165 40.84 -10.52 -14.53
CA THR A 165 40.18 -11.82 -14.42
C THR A 165 38.66 -11.68 -14.45
N LYS A 166 38.00 -12.64 -15.10
CA LYS A 166 36.53 -12.70 -15.13
C LYS A 166 36.04 -13.21 -13.78
N PHE A 167 35.01 -12.57 -13.25
CA PHE A 167 34.26 -13.04 -12.09
C PHE A 167 32.76 -12.83 -12.33
N ALA A 168 31.94 -13.45 -11.50
CA ALA A 168 30.50 -13.33 -11.57
C ALA A 168 29.91 -13.07 -10.18
N ALA A 169 28.76 -12.43 -10.15
CA ALA A 169 27.90 -12.28 -9.00
C ALA A 169 26.44 -12.40 -9.48
N THR A 170 25.56 -12.84 -8.59
CA THR A 170 24.13 -12.95 -8.88
C THR A 170 23.37 -12.10 -7.90
N VAL A 171 22.50 -11.22 -8.40
CA VAL A 171 21.53 -10.47 -7.60
C VAL A 171 20.15 -11.05 -7.79
N ARG A 172 19.30 -10.94 -6.77
CA ARG A 172 17.91 -11.39 -6.79
C ARG A 172 17.03 -10.34 -6.14
N LEU A 173 15.87 -10.09 -6.74
CA LEU A 173 14.77 -9.34 -6.12
C LEU A 173 13.72 -10.34 -5.64
N LEU A 174 13.58 -10.53 -4.32
CA LEU A 174 12.69 -11.57 -3.77
C LEU A 174 11.20 -11.31 -4.01
N VAL A 175 10.83 -10.07 -4.37
CA VAL A 175 9.45 -9.67 -4.67
C VAL A 175 9.18 -9.46 -6.16
N GLY A 176 10.16 -9.75 -7.03
CA GLY A 176 10.09 -9.44 -8.46
C GLY A 176 8.95 -10.16 -9.21
N GLY A 177 8.60 -11.37 -8.76
CA GLY A 177 7.48 -12.15 -9.32
C GLY A 177 6.13 -11.47 -9.10
N LYS A 178 5.90 -10.87 -7.92
CA LYS A 178 4.61 -10.27 -7.54
C LYS A 178 4.44 -8.81 -7.94
N LEU A 179 5.54 -8.06 -8.00
CA LEU A 179 5.51 -6.65 -8.39
C LEU A 179 5.45 -6.41 -9.91
N ASN A 180 5.18 -7.45 -10.71
CA ASN A 180 5.17 -7.41 -12.18
C ASN A 180 6.46 -6.83 -12.80
N VAL A 181 7.57 -6.84 -12.05
CA VAL A 181 8.88 -6.33 -12.52
C VAL A 181 9.38 -7.17 -13.70
N HIS A 182 8.97 -8.43 -13.78
CA HIS A 182 9.26 -9.32 -14.91
C HIS A 182 8.70 -8.83 -16.25
N MET A 183 7.65 -7.98 -16.25
CA MET A 183 7.07 -7.43 -17.49
C MET A 183 7.95 -6.35 -18.12
N ASN A 184 8.82 -5.70 -17.35
CA ASN A 184 9.81 -4.77 -17.88
C ASN A 184 11.08 -4.87 -17.01
N PRO A 185 11.93 -5.89 -17.25
CA PRO A 185 13.03 -6.20 -16.37
C PRO A 185 14.02 -5.02 -16.33
N PRO A 186 14.33 -4.47 -15.14
CA PRO A 186 15.25 -3.36 -15.02
C PRO A 186 16.69 -3.80 -15.34
N GLN A 187 17.48 -2.87 -15.86
CA GLN A 187 18.92 -3.08 -16.03
C GLN A 187 19.65 -2.84 -14.71
N VAL A 188 20.47 -3.80 -14.30
CA VAL A 188 21.33 -3.69 -13.10
C VAL A 188 22.74 -3.32 -13.55
N LYS A 189 23.28 -2.22 -13.01
CA LYS A 189 24.66 -1.78 -13.23
C LYS A 189 25.50 -2.08 -12.00
N ALA A 190 26.61 -2.81 -12.17
CA ALA A 190 27.59 -3.04 -11.12
C ALA A 190 28.75 -2.05 -11.25
N VAL A 191 29.17 -1.48 -10.12
CA VAL A 191 30.33 -0.57 -10.02
C VAL A 191 31.13 -0.97 -8.78
N ILE A 192 32.45 -1.08 -8.92
CA ILE A 192 33.35 -1.29 -7.78
C ILE A 192 33.65 0.09 -7.18
N VAL A 193 33.43 0.23 -5.88
CA VAL A 193 33.67 1.46 -5.13
C VAL A 193 34.67 1.19 -4.01
N SER A 194 35.40 2.23 -3.61
CA SER A 194 36.25 2.18 -2.42
C SER A 194 35.42 2.19 -1.13
N GLU A 195 36.03 1.77 -0.01
CA GLU A 195 35.38 1.82 1.32
C GLU A 195 34.94 3.24 1.71
N GLN A 196 35.74 4.25 1.37
CA GLN A 196 35.41 5.66 1.64
C GLN A 196 34.17 6.11 0.86
N GLN A 197 34.06 5.71 -0.42
CA GLN A 197 32.88 5.99 -1.23
C GLN A 197 31.65 5.27 -0.69
N ALA A 198 31.79 4.00 -0.27
CA ALA A 198 30.67 3.24 0.30
C ALA A 198 30.12 3.85 1.60
N LYS A 199 30.98 4.41 2.46
CA LYS A 199 30.55 5.11 3.68
C LYS A 199 29.84 6.44 3.43
N ALA A 200 30.04 7.04 2.25
CA ALA A 200 29.49 8.34 1.87
C ALA A 200 28.19 8.24 1.04
N LEU A 201 27.77 7.03 0.66
CA LEU A 201 26.50 6.72 -0.03
C LEU A 201 25.37 6.50 0.98
#